data_AF-W5STC0-F1
#
_entry.id   AF-W5STC0-F1
#
_cell.length_a   1.000
_cell.length_b   1.000
_cell.length_c   1.000
_cell.angle_alpha   90.00
_cell.angle_beta   90.00
_cell.angle_gamma   90.00
#
_symmetry.space_group_name_H-M   'P 1'
#
loop_
_entity.id
_entity.type
_entity.pdbx_description
1 polymer ?
#
loop_
_entity_poly.entity_id
_entity_poly.type
_entity_poly.pdbx_seq_one_letter_code
_entity_poly.pdbx_strand_id
1 'polypeptide(L)'
;MVYVANIDRFVWRVFMQKVLIVMLFFVSIVVGLAQSYDEMAADSVVTTGGNLEKLLLYETYKKNPLVPFLFNFFVGFGVGSLLQGDITGGLLVLGFDILGLGLVSYGAYSMSQFHSVGDISTPKVALSLVTLGGITLALTRIVEIILPFTHASSYNRKLQENLGISLGGFQPEFDINFNGNAGLVFELAFTKKY
;
A
#
# COMPACT_ATOMS: atom_id res chain seq x y z
N MET A 1 38.07 23.85 -5.68
CA MET A 1 36.61 23.94 -5.46
C MET A 1 35.76 23.06 -6.39
N VAL A 2 36.19 22.75 -7.62
CA VAL A 2 35.39 21.96 -8.59
C VAL A 2 35.22 20.47 -8.21
N TYR A 3 36.18 19.86 -7.50
CA TYR A 3 36.12 18.43 -7.13
C TYR A 3 35.04 18.08 -6.09
N VAL A 4 34.79 18.97 -5.12
CA VAL A 4 33.83 18.73 -4.03
C VAL A 4 32.38 18.73 -4.56
N ALA A 5 32.06 19.66 -5.47
CA ALA A 5 30.74 19.75 -6.09
C ALA A 5 30.38 18.58 -7.03
N ASN A 6 31.38 17.82 -7.49
CA ASN A 6 31.16 16.60 -8.29
C ASN A 6 30.92 15.37 -7.41
N ILE A 7 31.54 15.31 -6.23
CA ILE A 7 31.34 14.23 -5.26
C ILE A 7 29.94 14.30 -4.66
N ASP A 8 29.45 15.50 -4.28
CA ASP A 8 28.09 15.66 -3.74
C ASP A 8 27.01 15.27 -4.76
N ARG A 9 27.17 15.67 -6.04
CA ARG A 9 26.25 15.25 -7.10
C ARG A 9 26.29 13.75 -7.37
N PHE A 10 27.45 13.12 -7.25
CA PHE A 10 27.60 11.68 -7.42
C PHE A 10 26.92 10.91 -6.28
N VAL A 11 27.16 11.31 -5.03
CA VAL A 11 26.53 10.71 -3.85
C VAL A 11 25.01 10.90 -3.88
N TRP A 12 24.53 12.11 -4.22
CA TRP A 12 23.11 12.38 -4.36
C TRP A 12 22.45 11.55 -5.47
N ARG A 13 23.13 11.37 -6.59
CA ARG A 13 22.64 10.56 -7.71
C ARG A 13 22.56 9.08 -7.34
N VAL A 14 23.56 8.54 -6.64
CA VAL A 14 23.54 7.16 -6.13
C VAL A 14 22.45 6.98 -5.08
N PHE A 15 22.28 7.94 -4.17
CA PHE A 15 21.22 7.91 -3.15
C PHE A 15 19.82 7.94 -3.77
N MET A 16 19.54 8.87 -4.68
CA MET A 16 18.26 8.97 -5.40
C MET A 16 17.97 7.71 -6.23
N GLN A 17 19.00 7.11 -6.85
CA GLN A 17 18.83 5.87 -7.60
C GLN A 17 18.43 4.70 -6.69
N LYS A 18 19.02 4.59 -5.49
CA LYS A 18 18.64 3.56 -4.51
C LYS A 18 17.26 3.79 -3.93
N VAL A 19 16.87 5.05 -3.67
CA VAL A 19 15.52 5.41 -3.24
C VAL A 19 14.49 5.08 -4.34
N LEU A 20 14.81 5.38 -5.60
CA LEU A 20 13.95 5.06 -6.74
C LEU A 20 13.77 3.55 -6.90
N ILE A 21 14.83 2.75 -6.71
CA ILE A 21 14.75 1.28 -6.76
C ILE A 21 13.86 0.75 -5.64
N VAL A 22 13.98 1.29 -4.43
CA VAL A 22 13.11 0.89 -3.30
C VAL A 22 11.67 1.30 -3.55
N MET A 23 11.42 2.50 -4.06
CA MET A 23 10.09 2.97 -4.45
C MET A 23 9.50 2.10 -5.56
N LEU A 24 10.27 1.80 -6.62
CA LEU A 24 9.84 0.92 -7.70
C LEU A 24 9.56 -0.49 -7.20
N PHE A 25 10.40 -1.03 -6.32
CA PHE A 25 10.17 -2.34 -5.70
C PHE A 25 8.89 -2.34 -4.84
N PHE A 26 8.65 -1.28 -4.08
CA PHE A 26 7.44 -1.11 -3.28
C PHE A 26 6.20 -0.97 -4.17
N VAL A 27 6.27 -0.18 -5.23
CA VAL A 27 5.22 -0.04 -6.25
C VAL A 27 4.98 -1.38 -6.95
N SER A 28 6.02 -2.15 -7.27
CA SER A 28 5.90 -3.48 -7.87
C SER A 28 5.26 -4.49 -6.92
N ILE A 29 5.54 -4.43 -5.62
CA ILE A 29 4.83 -5.24 -4.62
C ILE A 29 3.35 -4.84 -4.60
N VAL A 30 3.04 -3.54 -4.56
CA VAL A 30 1.66 -3.04 -4.56
C VAL A 30 0.91 -3.43 -5.85
N VAL A 31 1.55 -3.32 -7.02
CA VAL A 31 0.96 -3.67 -8.33
C VAL A 31 0.84 -5.19 -8.51
N GLY A 32 1.83 -5.97 -8.09
CA GLY A 32 1.78 -7.44 -8.12
C GLY A 32 0.68 -7.99 -7.20
N LEU A 33 0.41 -7.32 -6.08
CA LEU A 33 -0.72 -7.66 -5.21
C LEU A 33 -2.06 -7.31 -5.85
N ALA A 34 -2.18 -6.17 -6.53
CA ALA A 34 -3.39 -5.80 -7.28
C ALA A 34 -3.76 -6.86 -8.33
N GLN A 35 -2.76 -7.48 -8.98
CA GLN A 35 -2.94 -8.55 -9.95
C GLN A 35 -3.35 -9.90 -9.31
N SER A 36 -2.83 -10.25 -8.13
CA SER A 36 -3.18 -11.53 -7.46
C SER A 36 -4.65 -11.63 -7.03
N TYR A 37 -5.34 -10.49 -6.89
CA TYR A 37 -6.77 -10.48 -6.60
C TYR A 37 -7.63 -10.89 -7.80
N ASP A 38 -7.16 -10.74 -9.04
CA ASP A 38 -7.94 -11.09 -10.23
C ASP A 38 -8.04 -12.60 -10.48
N GLU A 39 -7.09 -13.38 -10.00
CA GLU A 39 -7.11 -14.84 -10.20
C GLU A 39 -8.05 -15.60 -9.23
N MET A 40 -8.39 -15.04 -8.06
CA MET A 40 -9.26 -15.71 -7.08
C MET A 40 -10.75 -15.36 -7.19
N ALA A 41 -11.14 -14.51 -8.14
CA ALA A 41 -12.52 -14.04 -8.28
C ALA A 41 -13.39 -14.88 -9.24
N ALA A 42 -12.80 -15.86 -9.91
CA ALA A 42 -13.49 -16.72 -10.86
C ALA A 42 -14.01 -17.99 -10.17
N ASP A 43 -14.91 -17.86 -9.19
CA ASP A 43 -15.78 -18.99 -8.89
C ASP A 43 -17.24 -18.58 -8.61
N SER A 44 -18.04 -18.96 -9.61
CA SER A 44 -19.47 -19.25 -9.67
C SER A 44 -20.45 -18.56 -8.70
N VAL A 45 -21.09 -17.49 -9.20
CA VAL A 45 -22.50 -17.21 -8.91
C VAL A 45 -23.27 -17.18 -10.22
N VAL A 46 -23.83 -18.33 -10.60
CA VAL A 46 -24.88 -18.42 -11.61
C VAL A 46 -26.14 -17.81 -10.99
N THR A 47 -26.60 -16.64 -11.44
CA THR A 47 -27.85 -16.04 -10.98
C THR A 47 -28.87 -15.87 -12.10
N THR A 48 -29.73 -16.89 -12.18
CA THR A 48 -31.00 -16.92 -12.93
C THR A 48 -32.11 -16.22 -12.10
N GLY A 49 -31.91 -14.94 -11.72
CA GLY A 49 -32.82 -14.16 -10.87
C GLY A 49 -33.10 -12.77 -11.45
N GLY A 50 -34.28 -12.19 -11.14
CA GLY A 50 -34.72 -10.90 -11.68
C GLY A 50 -33.86 -9.71 -11.21
N ASN A 51 -33.92 -8.58 -11.94
CA ASN A 51 -33.09 -7.38 -11.67
C ASN A 51 -33.18 -6.85 -10.22
N LEU A 52 -34.33 -6.99 -9.57
CA LEU A 52 -34.55 -6.55 -8.19
C LEU A 52 -33.80 -7.43 -7.17
N GLU A 53 -33.81 -8.75 -7.38
CA GLU A 53 -33.17 -9.73 -6.49
C GLU A 53 -31.64 -9.57 -6.53
N LYS A 54 -31.10 -9.33 -7.73
CA LYS A 54 -29.69 -9.01 -7.93
C LYS A 54 -29.28 -7.74 -7.17
N LEU A 55 -30.08 -6.67 -7.23
CA LEU A 55 -29.79 -5.43 -6.51
C LEU A 55 -29.85 -5.59 -4.98
N LEU A 56 -30.79 -6.40 -4.49
CA LEU A 56 -30.89 -6.73 -3.06
C LEU A 56 -29.69 -7.55 -2.57
N LEU A 57 -29.21 -8.50 -3.38
CA LEU A 57 -27.98 -9.23 -3.13
C LEU A 57 -26.77 -8.29 -3.10
N TYR A 58 -26.67 -7.36 -4.04
CA TYR A 58 -25.59 -6.37 -4.05
C TYR A 58 -25.59 -5.52 -2.77
N GLU A 59 -26.72 -4.95 -2.38
CA GLU A 59 -26.83 -4.12 -1.16
C GLU A 59 -26.54 -4.91 0.12
N THR A 60 -26.88 -6.20 0.15
CA THR A 60 -26.65 -7.08 1.31
C THR A 60 -25.16 -7.44 1.46
N TYR A 61 -24.48 -7.72 0.35
CA TYR A 61 -23.10 -8.24 0.38
C TYR A 61 -22.02 -7.18 0.15
N LYS A 62 -22.37 -5.97 -0.28
CA LYS A 62 -21.37 -4.91 -0.47
C LYS A 62 -20.57 -4.66 0.80
N LYS A 63 -19.25 -4.50 0.64
CA LYS A 63 -18.34 -4.20 1.74
C LYS A 63 -18.28 -2.70 1.97
N ASN A 64 -18.39 -2.29 3.23
CA ASN A 64 -18.19 -0.92 3.66
C ASN A 64 -16.74 -0.75 4.17
N PRO A 65 -15.92 0.12 3.55
CA PRO A 65 -14.52 0.32 3.96
C PRO A 65 -14.36 1.11 5.26
N LEU A 66 -15.39 1.82 5.73
CA LEU A 66 -15.26 2.76 6.87
C LEU A 66 -14.91 2.06 8.17
N VAL A 67 -15.56 0.94 8.50
CA VAL A 67 -15.31 0.21 9.74
C VAL A 67 -13.87 -0.34 9.75
N PRO A 68 -13.43 -1.09 8.72
CA PRO A 68 -12.04 -1.51 8.56
C PRO A 68 -11.02 -0.36 8.60
N PHE A 69 -11.31 0.77 7.94
CA PHE A 69 -10.48 1.97 8.01
C PHE A 69 -10.30 2.49 9.44
N LEU A 70 -11.38 2.62 10.21
CA LEU A 70 -11.30 3.09 11.60
C LEU A 70 -10.47 2.14 12.47
N PHE A 71 -10.61 0.83 12.27
CA PHE A 71 -9.79 -0.17 12.97
C PHE A 71 -8.32 -0.05 12.62
N ASN A 72 -7.96 0.07 11.34
CA ASN A 72 -6.58 0.31 10.93
C ASN A 72 -6.04 1.64 11.47
N PHE A 73 -6.85 2.70 11.47
CA PHE A 73 -6.44 4.03 11.94
C PHE A 73 -6.15 4.07 13.45
N PHE A 74 -7.04 3.47 14.26
CA PHE A 74 -6.91 3.51 15.73
C PHE A 74 -6.06 2.37 16.31
N VAL A 75 -6.20 1.15 15.78
CA VAL A 75 -5.49 -0.04 16.28
C VAL A 75 -4.17 -0.24 15.53
N GLY A 76 -4.21 -0.17 14.19
CA GLY A 76 -3.06 -0.50 13.32
C GLY A 76 -2.85 -1.99 13.13
N PHE A 77 -1.63 -2.37 12.74
CA PHE A 77 -1.20 -3.74 12.46
C PHE A 77 -2.08 -4.48 11.44
N GLY A 78 -2.72 -3.76 10.52
CA GLY A 78 -3.58 -4.34 9.49
C GLY A 78 -4.85 -5.03 10.01
N VAL A 79 -5.24 -4.81 11.27
CA VAL A 79 -6.40 -5.46 11.91
C VAL A 79 -7.70 -5.18 11.16
N GLY A 80 -7.90 -3.95 10.71
CA GLY A 80 -9.06 -3.57 9.91
C GLY A 80 -9.15 -4.34 8.60
N SER A 81 -8.02 -4.48 7.90
CA SER A 81 -7.94 -5.29 6.67
C SER A 81 -8.31 -6.76 6.94
N LEU A 82 -7.79 -7.35 8.03
CA LEU A 82 -8.13 -8.72 8.43
C LEU A 82 -9.63 -8.89 8.73
N LEU A 83 -10.25 -7.93 9.43
CA LEU A 83 -11.69 -7.95 9.74
C LEU A 83 -12.58 -7.84 8.50
N GLN A 84 -12.12 -7.13 7.46
CA GLN A 84 -12.86 -6.97 6.22
C GLN A 84 -12.82 -8.23 5.33
N GLY A 85 -11.82 -9.09 5.53
CA GLY A 85 -11.50 -10.25 4.69
C GLY A 85 -10.26 -10.05 3.81
N ASP A 86 -9.55 -8.93 3.95
CA ASP A 86 -8.27 -8.67 3.28
C ASP A 86 -7.11 -9.28 4.07
N ILE A 87 -6.99 -10.61 3.99
CA ILE A 87 -5.97 -11.36 4.75
C ILE A 87 -4.56 -11.00 4.29
N THR A 88 -4.35 -10.90 2.98
CA THR A 88 -3.03 -10.62 2.40
C THR A 88 -2.56 -9.22 2.75
N GLY A 89 -3.40 -8.20 2.56
CA GLY A 89 -3.08 -6.82 2.95
C GLY A 89 -2.85 -6.70 4.46
N GLY A 90 -3.70 -7.33 5.26
CA GLY A 90 -3.57 -7.37 6.72
C GLY A 90 -2.25 -7.99 7.21
N LEU A 91 -1.89 -9.18 6.72
CA LEU A 91 -0.65 -9.86 7.09
C LEU A 91 0.60 -9.13 6.64
N LEU A 92 0.57 -8.50 5.45
CA LEU A 92 1.69 -7.71 4.95
C LEU A 92 1.98 -6.52 5.85
N VAL A 93 0.94 -5.74 6.17
CA VAL A 93 1.06 -4.60 7.08
C VAL A 93 1.57 -5.06 8.44
N LEU A 94 0.98 -6.10 9.01
CA LEU A 94 1.41 -6.67 10.29
C LEU A 94 2.89 -7.09 10.26
N GLY A 95 3.34 -7.73 9.18
CA GLY A 95 4.74 -8.11 8.99
C GLY A 95 5.68 -6.90 8.96
N PHE A 96 5.34 -5.88 8.17
CA PHE A 96 6.14 -4.66 8.10
C PHE A 96 6.14 -3.84 9.40
N ASP A 97 5.03 -3.83 10.14
CA ASP A 97 4.97 -3.18 11.45
C ASP A 97 5.84 -3.89 12.49
N ILE A 98 5.84 -5.23 12.51
CA ILE A 98 6.74 -6.01 13.36
C ILE A 98 8.21 -5.74 12.98
N LEU A 99 8.52 -5.71 11.69
CA LEU A 99 9.87 -5.40 11.21
C LEU A 99 10.30 -3.97 11.58
N GLY A 100 9.42 -2.99 11.37
CA GLY A 100 9.66 -1.58 11.70
C GLY A 100 9.88 -1.38 13.19
N LEU A 101 9.03 -1.97 14.04
CA LEU A 101 9.21 -1.97 15.49
C LEU A 101 10.50 -2.68 15.88
N GLY A 102 10.83 -3.82 15.28
CA GLY A 102 12.09 -4.52 15.55
C GLY A 102 13.32 -3.68 15.25
N LEU A 103 13.33 -2.99 14.11
CA LEU A 103 14.38 -2.07 13.68
C LEU A 103 14.53 -0.88 14.65
N VAL A 104 13.41 -0.24 15.02
CA VAL A 104 13.42 0.87 16.00
C VAL A 104 13.89 0.40 17.36
N SER A 105 13.34 -0.70 17.86
CA SER A 105 13.65 -1.25 19.19
C SER A 105 15.12 -1.64 19.31
N TYR A 106 15.63 -2.37 18.31
CA TYR A 106 17.03 -2.80 18.27
C TYR A 106 17.99 -1.61 18.07
N GLY A 107 17.64 -0.67 17.20
CA GLY A 107 18.40 0.56 17.00
C GLY A 107 18.49 1.41 18.28
N ALA A 108 17.36 1.59 18.98
CA ALA A 108 17.29 2.33 20.24
C ALA A 108 18.06 1.62 21.37
N TYR A 109 17.92 0.30 21.48
CA TYR A 109 18.69 -0.51 22.43
C TYR A 109 20.19 -0.36 22.19
N SER A 110 20.64 -0.51 20.94
CA SER A 110 22.03 -0.31 20.56
C SER A 110 22.52 1.07 20.98
N MET A 111 21.76 2.13 20.66
CA MET A 111 22.11 3.52 21.00
C MET A 111 22.23 3.75 22.52
N SER A 112 21.38 3.11 23.33
CA SER A 112 21.45 3.19 24.80
C SER A 112 22.70 2.53 25.39
N GLN A 113 23.20 1.46 24.76
CA GLN A 113 24.41 0.76 25.21
C GLN A 113 25.67 1.61 24.95
N PHE A 114 25.75 2.32 23.83
CA PHE A 114 26.92 3.18 23.53
C PHE A 114 26.99 4.43 24.41
N HIS A 115 25.84 5.04 24.77
CA HIS A 115 25.83 6.16 25.71
C HIS A 115 26.33 5.76 27.12
N SER A 116 26.10 4.52 27.56
CA SER A 116 26.61 4.01 28.84
C SER A 116 28.12 3.77 28.86
N VAL A 117 28.76 3.64 27.68
CA VAL A 117 30.21 3.36 27.55
C VAL A 117 31.04 4.65 27.41
N GLY A 118 30.41 5.83 27.37
CA GLY A 118 31.10 7.12 27.32
C GLY A 118 31.65 7.49 25.94
N ASP A 119 31.25 6.76 24.90
CA ASP A 119 31.65 7.04 23.51
C ASP A 119 30.74 8.14 22.93
N ILE A 120 31.34 9.28 22.54
CA ILE A 120 30.61 10.49 22.11
C ILE A 120 30.01 10.33 20.70
N SER A 121 30.46 9.32 19.94
CA SER A 121 29.90 9.05 18.61
C SER A 121 28.75 8.07 18.69
N THR A 122 27.50 8.56 18.56
CA THR A 122 26.36 7.69 18.26
C THR A 122 26.68 6.84 17.04
N PRO A 123 26.65 5.50 17.13
CA PRO A 123 27.00 4.64 16.01
C PRO A 123 26.02 4.89 14.87
N LYS A 124 26.55 5.30 13.72
CA LYS A 124 25.79 5.62 12.50
C LYS A 124 24.81 4.51 12.13
N VAL A 125 25.18 3.26 12.43
CA VAL A 125 24.34 2.07 12.22
C VAL A 125 23.08 2.10 13.09
N ALA A 126 23.18 2.41 14.39
CA ALA A 126 22.01 2.46 15.27
C ALA A 126 21.02 3.54 14.84
N LEU A 127 21.53 4.74 14.52
CA LEU A 127 20.70 5.83 14.01
C LEU A 127 20.02 5.45 12.70
N SER A 128 20.74 4.77 11.80
CA SER A 128 20.17 4.29 10.53
C SER A 128 19.05 3.25 10.72
N LEU A 129 19.18 2.37 11.73
CA LEU A 129 18.16 1.36 12.05
C LEU A 129 16.90 2.00 12.62
N VAL A 130 17.05 2.94 13.56
CA VAL A 130 15.92 3.71 14.10
C VAL A 130 15.23 4.50 12.99
N THR A 131 16.00 5.15 12.13
CA THR A 131 15.47 5.95 11.03
C THR A 131 14.74 5.08 10.02
N LEU A 132 15.32 3.94 9.62
CA LEU A 132 14.71 3.02 8.68
C LEU A 132 13.43 2.41 9.25
N GLY A 133 13.46 1.94 10.50
CA GLY A 133 12.27 1.40 11.15
C GLY A 133 11.17 2.45 11.31
N GLY A 134 11.52 3.69 11.64
CA GLY A 134 10.58 4.81 11.71
C GLY A 134 9.94 5.14 10.36
N ILE A 135 10.72 5.14 9.28
CA ILE A 135 10.19 5.31 7.91
C ILE A 135 9.27 4.15 7.54
N THR A 136 9.66 2.90 7.85
CA THR A 136 8.82 1.73 7.59
C THR A 136 7.46 1.86 8.28
N LEU A 137 7.43 2.23 9.58
CA LEU A 137 6.18 2.43 10.33
C LEU A 137 5.33 3.59 9.81
N ALA A 138 5.96 4.66 9.33
CA ALA A 138 5.23 5.78 8.73
C ALA A 138 4.58 5.38 7.40
N LEU A 139 5.27 4.60 6.58
CA LEU A 139 4.76 4.10 5.31
C LEU A 139 3.63 3.09 5.50
N THR A 140 3.78 2.14 6.42
CA THR A 140 2.72 1.18 6.72
C THR A 140 1.46 1.89 7.18
N ARG A 141 1.58 2.96 7.97
CA ARG A 141 0.42 3.76 8.39
C ARG A 141 -0.35 4.41 7.24
N ILE A 142 0.34 4.84 6.18
CA ILE A 142 -0.33 5.37 4.97
C ILE A 142 -1.04 4.23 4.22
N VAL A 143 -0.37 3.09 4.08
CA VAL A 143 -0.91 1.90 3.40
C VAL A 143 -2.17 1.38 4.11
N GLU A 144 -2.16 1.35 5.44
CA GLU A 144 -3.30 0.97 6.28
C GLU A 144 -4.56 1.80 6.09
N ILE A 145 -4.39 3.10 5.80
CA ILE A 145 -5.50 4.01 5.51
C ILE A 145 -6.13 3.66 4.17
N ILE A 146 -5.31 3.32 3.17
CA ILE A 146 -5.73 3.13 1.78
C ILE A 146 -6.31 1.73 1.55
N LEU A 147 -5.71 0.69 2.15
CA LEU A 147 -6.04 -0.72 1.93
C LEU A 147 -7.54 -1.04 2.03
N PRO A 148 -8.26 -0.64 3.11
CA PRO A 148 -9.70 -0.89 3.25
C PRO A 148 -10.55 -0.42 2.06
N PHE A 149 -10.22 0.76 1.53
CA PHE A 149 -10.96 1.36 0.41
C PHE A 149 -10.67 0.63 -0.89
N THR A 150 -9.40 0.30 -1.15
CA THR A 150 -9.00 -0.46 -2.33
C THR A 150 -9.65 -1.84 -2.34
N HIS A 151 -9.63 -2.54 -1.19
CA HIS A 151 -10.24 -3.86 -1.06
C HIS A 151 -11.77 -3.79 -1.20
N ALA A 152 -12.45 -2.84 -0.54
CA ALA A 152 -13.89 -2.67 -0.67
C ALA A 152 -14.30 -2.37 -2.12
N SER A 153 -13.56 -1.48 -2.79
CA SER A 153 -13.82 -1.11 -4.18
C SER A 153 -13.68 -2.30 -5.12
N SER A 154 -12.56 -3.04 -5.01
CA SER A 154 -12.30 -4.23 -5.83
C SER A 154 -13.35 -5.32 -5.60
N TYR A 155 -13.69 -5.61 -4.35
CA TYR A 155 -14.73 -6.58 -3.99
C TYR A 155 -16.10 -6.17 -4.55
N ASN A 156 -16.50 -4.90 -4.33
CA ASN A 156 -17.80 -4.41 -4.78
C ASN A 156 -17.92 -4.39 -6.30
N ARG A 157 -16.83 -4.09 -7.04
CA ARG A 157 -16.80 -4.19 -8.51
C ARG A 157 -17.00 -5.62 -8.98
N LYS A 158 -16.30 -6.58 -8.39
CA LYS A 158 -16.46 -8.01 -8.70
C LYS A 158 -17.86 -8.51 -8.39
N LEU A 159 -18.45 -8.06 -7.29
CA LEU A 159 -19.83 -8.35 -6.95
C LEU A 159 -20.82 -7.79 -7.99
N GLN A 160 -20.60 -6.57 -8.49
CA GLN A 160 -21.41 -5.98 -9.58
C GLN A 160 -21.29 -6.78 -10.88
N GLU A 161 -20.07 -7.14 -11.27
CA GLU A 161 -19.78 -7.93 -12.46
C GLU A 161 -20.44 -9.31 -12.39
N ASN A 162 -20.30 -10.01 -11.25
CA ASN A 162 -20.89 -11.34 -11.04
C ASN A 162 -22.42 -11.32 -11.03
N LEU A 163 -23.03 -10.25 -10.54
CA LEU A 163 -24.49 -10.10 -10.54
C LEU A 163 -25.02 -9.56 -11.88
N GLY A 164 -24.16 -9.07 -12.77
CA GLY A 164 -24.52 -8.43 -14.03
C GLY A 164 -25.28 -7.11 -13.82
N ILE A 165 -24.94 -6.37 -12.76
CA ILE A 165 -25.57 -5.09 -12.41
C ILE A 165 -24.60 -3.97 -12.78
N SER A 166 -25.03 -3.04 -13.62
CA SER A 166 -24.30 -1.80 -13.88
C SER A 166 -24.83 -0.71 -12.96
N LEU A 167 -24.21 -0.54 -11.79
CA LEU A 167 -24.45 0.64 -10.96
C LEU A 167 -23.53 1.76 -11.49
N GLY A 168 -24.13 2.84 -11.99
CA GLY A 168 -23.39 4.02 -12.43
C GLY A 168 -22.42 4.47 -11.34
N GLY A 169 -21.14 4.54 -11.67
CA GLY A 169 -20.06 4.83 -10.72
C GLY A 169 -18.83 5.38 -11.43
N PHE A 170 -18.08 6.21 -10.72
CA PHE A 170 -16.82 6.75 -11.22
C PHE A 170 -15.78 5.62 -11.22
N GLN A 171 -15.42 5.14 -12.41
CA GLN A 171 -14.23 4.31 -12.60
C GLN A 171 -13.07 5.24 -12.98
N PRO A 172 -12.14 5.56 -12.05
CA PRO A 172 -10.89 6.19 -12.42
C PRO A 172 -10.02 5.14 -13.10
N GLU A 173 -9.75 5.33 -14.38
CA GLU A 173 -8.81 4.52 -15.14
C GLU A 173 -7.47 5.24 -15.13
N PHE A 174 -6.45 4.60 -14.55
CA PHE A 174 -5.09 5.11 -14.48
C PHE A 174 -4.27 4.40 -15.56
N ASP A 175 -4.05 5.06 -16.69
CA ASP A 175 -3.18 4.55 -17.74
C ASP A 175 -1.77 5.16 -17.60
N ILE A 176 -0.74 4.33 -17.74
CA ILE A 176 0.67 4.74 -17.68
C ILE A 176 1.28 4.42 -19.04
N ASN A 177 1.29 5.43 -19.92
CA ASN A 177 1.85 5.31 -21.25
C ASN A 177 3.36 5.62 -21.24
N PHE A 178 4.18 4.61 -21.53
CA PHE A 178 5.63 4.76 -21.69
C PHE A 178 6.00 5.00 -23.16
N ASN A 179 5.56 6.12 -23.74
CA ASN A 179 6.03 6.52 -25.06
C ASN A 179 7.42 7.19 -24.92
N GLY A 180 8.45 6.53 -25.45
CA GLY A 180 9.86 6.75 -25.16
C GLY A 180 10.50 8.07 -25.62
N ASN A 181 9.73 9.14 -25.86
CA ASN A 181 10.29 10.38 -26.38
C ASN A 181 9.84 11.69 -25.70
N ALA A 182 8.91 11.67 -24.73
CA ALA A 182 8.54 12.89 -24.00
C ALA A 182 7.80 12.59 -22.69
N GLY A 183 8.54 12.49 -21.57
CA GLY A 183 8.01 12.64 -20.22
C GLY A 183 7.03 11.56 -19.71
N LEU A 184 7.00 11.37 -18.40
CA LEU A 184 5.92 10.63 -17.73
C LEU A 184 4.64 11.46 -17.87
N VAL A 185 3.68 11.00 -18.67
CA VAL A 185 2.35 11.60 -18.77
C VAL A 185 1.38 10.77 -17.95
N PHE A 186 0.82 11.37 -16.91
CA PHE A 186 -0.26 10.79 -16.12
C PHE A 186 -1.58 11.21 -16.75
N GLU A 187 -2.33 10.25 -17.31
CA GLU A 187 -3.66 10.50 -17.85
C GLU A 187 -4.71 9.94 -16.89
N LEU A 188 -5.59 10.82 -16.42
CA LEU A 188 -6.69 10.49 -15.52
C LEU A 188 -7.98 10.50 -16.34
N ALA A 189 -8.43 9.33 -16.80
CA ALA A 189 -9.65 9.22 -17.56
C ALA A 189 -10.84 8.92 -16.63
N PHE A 190 -11.93 9.65 -16.85
CA PHE A 190 -13.20 9.43 -16.15
C PHE A 190 -14.22 8.87 -17.12
N THR A 191 -14.42 7.56 -17.11
CA THR A 191 -15.56 6.98 -17.83
C THR A 191 -16.81 7.13 -16.98
N LYS A 192 -17.71 8.03 -17.38
CA LYS A 192 -19.06 8.12 -16.83
C LYS A 192 -19.96 7.12 -17.58
N LYS A 193 -20.27 5.98 -16.96
CA LYS A 193 -21.29 5.05 -17.47
C LYS A 193 -22.66 5.42 -16.90
N TYR A 194 -23.61 5.69 -17.80
CA TYR A 194 -25.02 5.95 -17.50
C TYR A 194 -25.77 4.65 -17.24
#